data_AF-F0G4Z8-F1
#
_entry.id   AF-F0G4Z8-F1
#
_cell.length_a   1.000
_cell.length_b   1.000
_cell.length_c   1.000
_cell.angle_alpha   90.00
_cell.angle_beta   90.00
_cell.angle_gamma   90.00
#
_symmetry.space_group_name_H-M   'P 1'
#
loop_
_entity.id
_entity.type
_entity.pdbx_description
1 polymer ?
#
loop_
_entity_poly.entity_id
_entity_poly.type
_entity_poly.pdbx_seq_one_letter_code
_entity_poly.pdbx_strand_id
1 'polypeptide(L)'
;MTQSSPTPPAFYYLTNFERALAWLGERYDDLLDDAEHAFLLHFPTLPQASRALLVRMLMRNGADFRASKLVYDEIGCPLEAAEPLVALGWVDPAPALTLDALFALATKADLLR
;
A
#
# COMPACT_ATOMS: atom_id res chain seq x y z
N MET A 1 -22.91 27.14 -12.67
CA MET A 1 -22.89 25.68 -12.87
C MET A 1 -21.44 25.24 -12.74
N THR A 2 -21.04 24.68 -11.60
CA THR A 2 -19.71 24.11 -11.40
C THR A 2 -19.63 22.81 -12.18
N GLN A 3 -18.80 22.77 -13.23
CA GLN A 3 -18.51 21.53 -13.95
C GLN A 3 -17.78 20.58 -12.99
N SER A 4 -18.35 19.40 -12.73
CA SER A 4 -17.68 18.35 -11.98
C SER A 4 -16.57 17.74 -12.84
N SER A 5 -15.35 17.72 -12.31
CA SER A 5 -14.21 17.05 -12.94
C SER A 5 -14.51 15.56 -13.16
N PRO A 6 -14.03 14.96 -14.26
CA PRO A 6 -14.24 13.53 -14.51
C PRO A 6 -13.58 12.69 -13.42
N THR A 7 -14.25 11.60 -13.01
CA THR A 7 -13.70 10.63 -12.06
C THR A 7 -12.44 10.01 -12.67
N PRO A 8 -11.30 10.04 -11.96
CA PRO A 8 -10.08 9.42 -12.48
C PRO A 8 -10.23 7.89 -12.58
N PRO A 9 -9.47 7.22 -13.47
CA PRO A 9 -9.46 5.77 -13.58
C PRO A 9 -9.10 5.08 -12.26
N ALA A 10 -9.63 3.88 -12.00
CA ALA A 10 -9.49 3.19 -10.70
C ALA A 10 -8.04 3.09 -10.18
N PHE A 11 -7.05 2.84 -11.05
CA PHE A 11 -5.65 2.64 -10.69
C PHE A 11 -4.74 3.87 -10.93
N TYR A 12 -5.30 5.08 -11.08
CA TYR A 12 -4.50 6.26 -11.42
C TYR A 12 -3.33 6.50 -10.45
N TYR A 13 -3.54 6.21 -9.16
CA TYR A 13 -2.52 6.36 -8.12
C TYR A 13 -1.37 5.35 -8.30
N LEU A 14 -1.68 4.10 -8.67
CA LEU A 14 -0.69 3.08 -8.96
C LEU A 14 0.12 3.47 -10.20
N THR A 15 -0.53 3.90 -11.28
CA THR A 15 0.17 4.35 -12.50
C THR A 15 1.09 5.54 -12.23
N ASN A 16 0.66 6.48 -11.38
CA ASN A 16 1.51 7.61 -11.00
C ASN A 16 2.71 7.16 -10.16
N PHE A 17 2.53 6.21 -9.25
CA PHE A 17 3.60 5.64 -8.44
C PHE A 17 4.61 4.87 -9.30
N GLU A 18 4.14 3.99 -10.20
CA GLU A 18 4.99 3.25 -11.15
C GLU A 18 5.81 4.20 -12.03
N ARG A 19 5.21 5.32 -12.50
CA ARG A 19 5.95 6.35 -13.24
C ARG A 19 7.03 7.03 -12.41
N ALA A 20 6.74 7.33 -11.14
CA ALA A 20 7.72 7.93 -10.24
C ALA A 20 8.89 6.98 -9.96
N LEU A 21 8.62 5.68 -9.76
CA LEU A 21 9.66 4.66 -9.58
C LEU A 21 10.53 4.50 -10.83
N ALA A 22 9.95 4.46 -12.03
CA ALA A 22 10.71 4.39 -13.27
C ALA A 22 11.64 5.59 -13.44
N TRP A 23 11.14 6.80 -13.16
CA TRP A 23 11.95 8.01 -13.22
C TRP A 23 13.08 8.03 -12.17
N LEU A 24 12.82 7.49 -10.97
CA LEU A 24 13.83 7.35 -9.92
C LEU A 24 14.97 6.43 -10.38
N GLY A 25 14.63 5.25 -10.89
CA GLY A 25 15.62 4.28 -11.38
C GLY A 25 16.40 4.77 -12.62
N GLU A 26 15.80 5.58 -13.50
CA GLU A 26 16.53 6.13 -14.65
C GLU A 26 17.56 7.21 -14.28
N ARG A 27 17.33 7.93 -13.18
CA ARG A 27 18.02 9.21 -12.92
C ARG A 27 18.88 9.23 -11.67
N TYR A 28 18.64 8.30 -10.75
CA TYR A 28 19.32 8.22 -9.45
C TYR A 28 19.79 6.80 -9.15
N ASP A 29 19.97 5.96 -10.18
CA ASP A 29 20.45 4.57 -10.04
C ASP A 29 21.74 4.49 -9.21
N ASP A 30 22.63 5.47 -9.32
CA ASP A 30 23.89 5.56 -8.58
C ASP A 30 23.76 5.97 -7.10
N LEU A 31 22.58 6.42 -6.68
CA LEU A 31 22.30 6.82 -5.30
C LEU A 31 21.52 5.77 -4.50
N LEU A 32 21.00 4.74 -5.17
CA LEU A 32 20.19 3.71 -4.52
C LEU A 32 21.09 2.65 -3.88
N ASP A 33 20.67 2.14 -2.73
CA ASP A 33 21.29 0.97 -2.12
C ASP A 33 20.74 -0.35 -2.69
N ASP A 34 21.38 -1.47 -2.34
CA ASP A 34 20.99 -2.79 -2.82
C ASP A 34 19.53 -3.14 -2.50
N ALA A 35 19.00 -2.67 -1.37
CA ALA A 35 17.63 -2.93 -0.96
C ALA A 35 16.63 -2.10 -1.78
N GLU A 36 16.97 -0.85 -2.08
CA GLU A 36 16.17 0.02 -2.95
C GLU A 36 16.16 -0.47 -4.40
N HIS A 37 17.30 -0.93 -4.94
CA HIS A 37 17.34 -1.60 -6.24
C HIS A 37 16.49 -2.87 -6.26
N ALA A 38 16.58 -3.69 -5.21
CA ALA A 38 15.75 -4.89 -5.10
C ALA A 38 14.27 -4.52 -5.09
N PHE A 39 13.86 -3.45 -4.39
CA PHE A 39 12.48 -2.96 -4.41
C PHE A 39 12.04 -2.56 -5.83
N LEU A 40 12.84 -1.77 -6.55
CA LEU A 40 12.53 -1.34 -7.92
C LEU A 40 12.36 -2.51 -8.89
N LEU A 41 13.13 -3.59 -8.71
CA LEU A 41 13.06 -4.79 -9.54
C LEU A 41 11.86 -5.69 -9.18
N HIS A 42 11.56 -5.87 -7.89
CA HIS A 42 10.51 -6.78 -7.42
C HIS A 42 9.10 -6.16 -7.47
N PHE A 43 8.96 -4.86 -7.18
CA PHE A 43 7.65 -4.21 -7.15
C PHE A 43 6.84 -4.44 -8.43
N PRO A 44 7.35 -4.22 -9.66
CA PRO A 44 6.57 -4.40 -10.88
C PRO A 44 6.18 -5.86 -11.17
N THR A 45 6.86 -6.85 -10.56
CA THR A 45 6.56 -8.28 -10.78
C THR A 45 5.38 -8.78 -9.94
N LEU A 46 4.96 -8.03 -8.93
CA LEU A 46 3.83 -8.39 -8.08
C LEU A 46 2.49 -8.31 -8.82
N PRO A 47 1.45 -9.06 -8.40
CA PRO A 47 0.09 -8.86 -8.91
C PRO A 47 -0.39 -7.42 -8.76
N GLN A 48 -1.18 -6.92 -9.73
CA GLN A 48 -1.65 -5.53 -9.73
C GLN A 48 -2.40 -5.16 -8.45
N ALA A 49 -3.21 -6.08 -7.90
CA ALA A 49 -3.94 -5.87 -6.65
C ALA A 49 -2.98 -5.66 -5.45
N SER A 50 -1.90 -6.43 -5.37
CA SER A 50 -0.87 -6.29 -4.33
C SER A 50 -0.10 -4.99 -4.46
N ARG A 51 0.30 -4.61 -5.68
CA ARG A 51 0.95 -3.32 -5.93
C ARG A 51 0.03 -2.16 -5.54
N ALA A 52 -1.24 -2.23 -5.95
CA ALA A 52 -2.24 -1.23 -5.61
C ALA A 52 -2.45 -1.12 -4.09
N LEU A 53 -2.54 -2.25 -3.39
CA LEU A 53 -2.71 -2.27 -1.94
C LEU A 53 -1.52 -1.61 -1.22
N LEU A 54 -0.30 -1.94 -1.62
CA LEU A 54 0.90 -1.33 -1.05
C LEU A 54 0.89 0.19 -1.23
N VAL A 55 0.58 0.68 -2.44
CA VAL A 55 0.52 2.12 -2.71
C VAL A 55 -0.61 2.78 -1.90
N ARG A 56 -1.78 2.14 -1.74
CA ARG A 56 -2.85 2.64 -0.86
C ARG A 56 -2.39 2.76 0.59
N MET A 57 -1.61 1.80 1.10
CA MET A 57 -1.07 1.86 2.46
C MET A 57 -0.04 2.99 2.60
N LEU A 58 0.91 3.11 1.67
CA LEU A 58 1.94 4.17 1.66
C LEU A 58 1.36 5.58 1.59
N MET A 59 0.23 5.75 0.90
CA MET A 59 -0.43 7.06 0.77
C MET A 59 -1.32 7.42 1.97
N ARG A 60 -1.53 6.52 2.92
CA ARG A 60 -2.33 6.77 4.13
C ARG A 60 -1.44 7.17 5.30
N ASN A 61 -2.03 7.88 6.25
CA ASN A 61 -1.36 8.18 7.51
C ASN A 61 -1.35 6.95 8.42
N GLY A 62 -0.18 6.67 9.00
CA GLY A 62 0.05 5.54 9.92
C GLY A 62 0.71 4.35 9.24
N ALA A 63 1.36 3.51 10.05
CA ALA A 63 2.01 2.27 9.59
C ALA A 63 1.13 1.03 9.80
N ASP A 64 0.22 1.09 10.78
CA ASP A 64 -0.67 -0.02 11.12
C ASP A 64 -2.04 0.16 10.48
N PHE A 65 -2.59 -0.93 9.95
CA PHE A 65 -3.88 -0.92 9.30
C PHE A 65 -4.70 -2.13 9.71
N ARG A 66 -5.99 -1.92 9.97
CA ARG A 66 -6.94 -3.03 10.03
C ARG A 66 -7.34 -3.43 8.62
N ALA A 67 -7.26 -4.72 8.31
CA ALA A 67 -7.69 -5.26 7.01
C ALA A 67 -9.15 -4.88 6.66
N SER A 68 -10.05 -4.86 7.66
CA SER A 68 -11.44 -4.43 7.49
C SER A 68 -11.62 -2.95 7.11
N LYS A 69 -10.55 -2.16 7.16
CA LYS A 69 -10.49 -0.75 6.76
C LYS A 69 -9.68 -0.52 5.47
N LEU A 70 -9.19 -1.59 4.85
CA LEU A 70 -8.51 -1.58 3.55
C LEU A 70 -9.47 -2.10 2.46
N VAL A 71 -10.64 -1.45 2.33
CA VAL A 71 -11.69 -1.87 1.39
C VAL A 71 -11.62 -0.99 0.15
N TYR A 72 -11.25 -1.60 -0.98
CA TYR A 72 -11.12 -0.94 -2.28
C TYR A 72 -11.70 -1.86 -3.36
N ASP A 73 -12.74 -1.42 -4.05
CA ASP A 73 -13.45 -2.23 -5.05
C ASP A 73 -12.50 -2.71 -6.16
N GLU A 74 -11.52 -1.89 -6.54
CA GLU A 74 -10.55 -2.23 -7.57
C GLU A 74 -9.51 -3.28 -7.13
N ILE A 75 -9.32 -3.48 -5.81
CA ILE A 75 -8.34 -4.42 -5.26
C ILE A 75 -8.99 -5.76 -4.90
N GLY A 76 -10.28 -5.76 -4.53
CA GLY A 76 -10.96 -6.95 -4.05
C GLY A 76 -10.61 -7.27 -2.59
N CYS A 77 -10.29 -8.54 -2.30
CA CYS A 77 -9.99 -8.98 -0.94
C CYS A 77 -8.61 -8.44 -0.48
N PRO A 78 -8.54 -7.59 0.56
CA PRO A 78 -7.26 -7.03 1.00
C PRO A 78 -6.32 -8.07 1.62
N LEU A 79 -6.85 -9.15 2.18
CA LEU A 79 -6.02 -10.21 2.75
C LEU A 79 -5.30 -10.99 1.65
N GLU A 80 -6.02 -11.39 0.59
CA GLU A 80 -5.44 -12.06 -0.58
C GLU A 80 -4.44 -11.15 -1.30
N ALA A 81 -4.78 -9.86 -1.48
CA ALA A 81 -3.88 -8.89 -2.09
C ALA A 81 -2.61 -8.65 -1.26
N ALA A 82 -2.66 -8.84 0.06
CA ALA A 82 -1.51 -8.70 0.94
C ALA A 82 -0.58 -9.92 0.95
N GLU A 83 -1.03 -11.12 0.56
CA GLU A 83 -0.22 -12.34 0.64
C GLU A 83 1.16 -12.22 -0.04
N PRO A 84 1.28 -11.67 -1.27
CA PRO A 84 2.59 -11.50 -1.89
C PRO A 84 3.47 -10.47 -1.18
N LEU A 85 2.88 -9.46 -0.55
CA LEU A 85 3.59 -8.44 0.21
C LEU A 85 4.15 -9.01 1.52
N VAL A 86 3.37 -9.87 2.18
CA VAL A 86 3.78 -10.62 3.37
C VAL A 86 4.91 -11.60 3.02
N ALA A 87 4.81 -12.32 1.91
CA ALA A 87 5.84 -13.25 1.46
C ALA A 87 7.20 -12.56 1.19
N LEU A 88 7.18 -11.30 0.74
CA LEU A 88 8.38 -10.47 0.55
C LEU A 88 8.85 -9.78 1.84
N GLY A 89 8.11 -9.90 2.95
CA GLY A 89 8.40 -9.20 4.20
C GLY A 89 8.16 -7.69 4.16
N TRP A 90 7.44 -7.19 3.15
CA TRP A 90 7.12 -5.76 3.01
C TRP A 90 5.94 -5.35 3.89
N VAL A 91 5.09 -6.31 4.26
CA VAL A 91 3.99 -6.14 5.21
C VAL A 91 4.11 -7.21 6.28
N ASP A 92 4.08 -6.80 7.54
CA ASP A 92 3.91 -7.71 8.67
C ASP A 92 2.41 -7.92 8.93
N PRO A 93 1.88 -9.16 8.83
CA PRO A 93 0.48 -9.43 9.11
C PRO A 93 0.14 -9.46 10.61
N ALA A 94 1.16 -9.55 11.47
CA ALA A 94 1.00 -9.65 12.93
C ALA A 94 2.06 -8.80 13.67
N PRO A 95 2.11 -7.48 13.42
CA PRO A 95 3.09 -6.61 14.06
C PRO A 95 2.84 -6.54 15.56
N ALA A 96 3.91 -6.34 16.33
CA ALA A 96 3.81 -6.01 17.74
C ALA A 96 3.22 -4.60 17.90
N LEU A 97 2.00 -4.51 18.43
CA LEU A 97 1.33 -3.23 18.65
C LEU A 97 1.49 -2.75 20.08
N THR A 98 1.76 -1.45 20.24
CA THR A 98 1.58 -0.77 21.53
C THR A 98 0.10 -0.60 21.84
N LEU A 99 -0.24 -0.33 23.10
CA LEU A 99 -1.63 -0.05 23.48
C LEU A 99 -2.18 1.19 22.76
N ASP A 100 -1.37 2.24 22.60
CA ASP A 100 -1.78 3.45 21.89
C ASP A 100 -2.08 3.17 20.41
N ALA A 101 -1.23 2.38 19.74
CA ALA A 101 -1.46 1.95 18.36
C ALA A 101 -2.74 1.10 18.25
N LEU A 102 -2.95 0.16 19.19
CA LEU A 102 -4.17 -0.64 19.24
C LEU A 102 -5.42 0.23 19.40
N PHE A 103 -5.40 1.22 20.30
CA PHE A 103 -6.51 2.14 20.50
C PHE A 103 -6.76 3.07 19.31
N ALA A 104 -5.71 3.43 18.55
CA ALA A 104 -5.85 4.19 17.32
C ALA A 104 -6.54 3.38 16.20
N LEU A 105 -6.39 2.05 16.23
CA LEU A 105 -6.94 1.13 15.21
C LEU A 105 -8.35 0.64 15.55
N ALA A 106 -8.67 0.51 16.84
CA ALA A 106 -9.89 -0.12 17.31
C ALA A 106 -10.92 0.92 17.80
N THR A 107 -12.19 0.69 17.47
CA THR A 107 -13.26 1.43 18.14
C THR A 107 -13.54 0.82 19.51
N LYS A 108 -14.18 1.56 20.41
CA LYS A 108 -14.64 1.01 21.71
C LYS A 108 -15.46 -0.28 21.53
N ALA A 109 -16.29 -0.36 20.49
CA ALA A 109 -17.09 -1.54 20.21
C ALA A 109 -16.26 -2.74 19.73
N ASP A 110 -15.13 -2.50 19.07
CA ASP A 110 -14.20 -3.57 18.68
C ASP A 110 -13.49 -4.19 19.89
N LEU A 111 -13.18 -3.38 20.91
CA LEU A 111 -12.43 -3.80 22.11
C LEU A 111 -13.27 -4.49 23.18
N LEU A 112 -14.59 -4.35 23.12
CA LEU A 112 -15.54 -4.95 24.06
C LEU A 112 -16.09 -6.31 23.58
N ARG A 113 -15.62 -6.81 22.42
CA ARG A 113 -15.90 -8.16 21.94
C ARG A 113 -14.86 -9.13 22.47
#